data_AF-A0A8K1D8B2-F1
#
_entry.id   AF-A0A8K1D8B2-F1
#
_cell.length_a   1.000
_cell.length_b   1.000
_cell.length_c   1.000
_cell.angle_alpha   90.00
_cell.angle_beta   90.00
_cell.angle_gamma   90.00
#
_symmetry.space_group_name_H-M   'P 1'
#
loop_
_entity.id
_entity.type
_entity.pdbx_description
1 polymer ?
#
loop_
_entity_poly.entity_id
_entity_poly.type
_entity_poly.pdbx_seq_one_letter_code
_entity_poly.pdbx_strand_id
1 'polypeptide(L)'
;SKAIVDGNLKLILGLIWTLILHYSISMPMWDEEDEEEAKRQTPKQRLLGWIQNRLPQLPITNFSKDWQSGRALGALVDSCAPGLCPDWDSWDPSRGVDNAREAMQQADEWLGIPQVITPEEIVDPNVDEHSVMTYLSQFPKAKLKPGAPLRPKLNPKKARAYGPGIEPTGNVVQQRAEFTVETISAGQGEVLVYVEDPDGHREEVTVLFAGQHIAKSPFEVQVGRAAGDAGRVTASGPGLEPLGNVVNKSTHFEIFTAGAGPGEVGVSIVDPSGRRGTPETTLEDRGAGTFRCSYKPQSEGSHLVHVTFGGVPIPRSPFSVTVGQ
;
A
#
# COMPACT_ATOMS: atom_id res chain seq x y z
N SER A 1 43.93 32.60 29.32
CA SER A 1 44.24 33.65 28.32
C SER A 1 43.34 34.85 28.56
N LYS A 2 43.83 36.08 28.44
CA LYS A 2 43.03 37.30 28.64
C LYS A 2 41.80 37.34 27.73
N ALA A 3 41.93 36.88 26.48
CA ALA A 3 40.84 36.80 25.50
C ALA A 3 39.63 35.96 25.95
N ILE A 4 39.81 34.98 26.83
CA ILE A 4 38.71 34.17 27.39
C ILE A 4 37.99 34.95 28.49
N VAL A 5 38.75 35.63 29.35
CA VAL A 5 38.23 36.48 30.43
C VAL A 5 37.48 37.69 29.87
N ASP A 6 37.99 38.29 28.79
CA ASP A 6 37.40 39.42 28.08
C ASP A 6 36.23 39.00 27.16
N GLY A 7 35.79 37.72 27.17
CA GLY A 7 34.61 37.26 26.43
C GLY A 7 34.74 37.27 24.90
N ASN A 8 35.94 37.15 24.34
CA ASN A 8 36.15 37.18 22.89
C ASN A 8 35.61 35.89 22.22
N LEU A 9 34.35 35.93 21.80
CA LEU A 9 33.62 34.78 21.25
C LEU A 9 34.36 34.07 20.12
N LYS A 10 34.99 34.82 19.19
CA LYS A 10 35.75 34.23 18.07
C LYS A 10 36.93 33.37 18.55
N LEU A 11 37.67 33.85 19.54
CA LEU A 11 38.81 33.11 20.11
C LEU A 11 38.36 31.96 21.03
N ILE A 12 37.21 32.11 21.70
CA ILE A 12 36.60 31.05 22.51
C ILE A 12 36.12 29.90 21.62
N LEU A 13 35.38 30.19 20.54
CA LEU A 13 34.93 29.18 19.56
C LEU A 13 36.12 28.50 18.87
N GLY A 14 37.16 29.25 18.50
CA GLY A 14 38.38 28.66 17.93
C GLY A 14 39.11 27.71 18.89
N LEU A 15 39.12 28.02 20.19
CA LEU A 15 39.68 27.13 21.22
C LEU A 15 38.82 25.87 21.40
N ILE A 16 37.49 26.02 21.50
CA ILE A 16 36.55 24.89 21.61
C ILE A 16 36.69 23.95 20.40
N TRP A 17 36.73 24.50 19.19
CA TRP A 17 36.95 23.71 17.98
C TRP A 17 38.30 22.98 18.00
N THR A 18 39.37 23.63 18.45
CA THR A 18 40.69 22.98 18.58
C THR A 18 40.64 21.78 19.52
N LEU A 19 39.88 21.87 20.62
CA LEU A 19 39.68 20.76 21.56
C LEU A 19 38.84 19.63 20.95
N ILE A 20 37.75 19.94 20.23
CA ILE A 20 36.92 18.94 19.53
C ILE A 20 37.73 18.21 18.46
N LEU A 21 38.42 18.97 17.59
CA LEU A 21 39.28 18.45 16.53
C LEU A 21 40.33 17.49 17.10
N HIS A 22 40.95 17.84 18.23
CA HIS A 22 41.96 17.01 18.88
C HIS A 22 41.36 15.79 19.59
N TYR A 23 40.41 15.95 20.50
CA TYR A 23 39.93 14.88 21.39
C TYR A 23 38.80 14.01 20.82
N SER A 24 37.99 14.54 19.90
CA SER A 24 36.89 13.80 19.27
C SER A 24 37.28 13.20 17.91
N ILE A 25 38.22 13.81 17.17
CA ILE A 25 38.56 13.39 15.80
C ILE A 25 40.02 12.91 15.64
N SER A 26 41.01 13.54 16.27
CA SER A 26 42.43 13.19 16.03
C SER A 26 42.96 12.09 16.96
N MET A 27 42.75 12.24 18.27
CA MET A 27 43.28 11.35 19.32
C MET A 27 42.60 9.98 19.43
N PRO A 28 41.28 9.83 19.17
CA PRO A 28 40.65 8.52 19.30
C PRO A 28 41.20 7.50 18.34
N MET A 29 41.32 6.25 18.81
CA MET A 29 41.30 5.09 17.91
C MET A 29 39.85 4.79 17.54
N TRP A 30 39.62 4.46 16.27
CA TRP A 30 38.34 3.96 15.77
C TRP A 30 38.54 2.52 15.30
N ASP A 31 37.52 1.68 15.47
CA ASP A 31 37.58 0.30 14.99
C ASP A 31 37.68 0.30 13.45
N GLU A 32 38.44 -0.66 12.90
CA GLU A 32 38.70 -0.86 11.45
C GLU A 32 39.69 0.10 10.76
N GLU A 33 40.43 0.95 11.48
CA GLU A 33 41.48 1.81 10.89
C GLU A 33 42.90 1.21 10.92
N ASP A 34 43.69 1.51 9.88
CA ASP A 34 45.15 1.30 9.85
C ASP A 34 45.89 2.50 10.49
N GLU A 35 46.73 2.22 11.49
CA GLU A 35 47.47 3.24 12.25
C GLU A 35 48.44 4.08 11.41
N GLU A 36 48.98 3.57 10.31
CA GLU A 36 49.93 4.29 9.45
C GLU A 36 49.21 5.11 8.37
N GLU A 37 48.01 4.72 7.97
CA GLU A 37 47.16 5.51 7.08
C GLU A 37 46.48 6.67 7.82
N ALA A 38 45.96 6.43 9.03
CA ALA A 38 45.34 7.46 9.87
C ALA A 38 46.27 8.65 10.15
N LYS A 39 47.59 8.41 10.32
CA LYS A 39 48.62 9.44 10.54
C LYS A 39 48.87 10.35 9.32
N ARG A 40 48.43 9.95 8.12
CA ARG A 40 48.69 10.68 6.86
C ARG A 40 47.55 11.60 6.43
N GLN A 41 46.39 11.49 7.08
CA GLN A 41 45.18 12.23 6.73
C GLN A 41 44.97 13.42 7.68
N THR A 42 44.37 14.50 7.20
CA THR A 42 43.83 15.54 8.10
C THR A 42 42.64 14.97 8.88
N PRO A 43 42.30 15.50 10.08
CA PRO A 43 41.15 14.99 10.84
C PRO A 43 39.82 15.08 10.08
N LYS A 44 39.68 16.09 9.20
CA LYS A 44 38.54 16.22 8.27
C LYS A 44 38.48 15.06 7.28
N GLN A 45 39.61 14.74 6.64
CA GLN A 45 39.70 13.63 5.68
C GLN A 45 39.48 12.27 6.37
N ARG A 46 40.02 12.09 7.59
CA ARG A 46 39.83 10.88 8.40
C ARG A 46 38.35 10.61 8.69
N LEU A 47 37.64 11.59 9.24
CA LEU A 47 36.20 11.47 9.53
C LEU A 47 35.39 11.21 8.25
N LEU A 48 35.72 11.90 7.16
CA LEU A 48 35.06 11.72 5.87
C LEU A 48 35.30 10.32 5.29
N GLY A 49 36.53 9.81 5.37
CA GLY A 49 36.89 8.47 4.94
C GLY A 49 36.17 7.38 5.72
N TRP A 50 36.09 7.53 7.05
CA TRP A 50 35.33 6.61 7.91
C TRP A 50 33.83 6.58 7.54
N ILE A 51 33.21 7.75 7.36
CA ILE A 51 31.80 7.84 6.93
C ILE A 51 31.61 7.23 5.53
N GLN A 52 32.49 7.54 4.59
CA GLN A 52 32.40 7.03 3.22
C GLN A 52 32.58 5.50 3.15
N ASN A 53 33.42 4.91 4.01
CA ASN A 53 33.55 3.46 4.15
C ASN A 53 32.30 2.81 4.77
N ARG A 54 31.63 3.51 5.69
CA ARG A 54 30.32 3.09 6.26
C ARG A 54 29.15 3.25 5.28
N LEU A 55 29.26 4.13 4.29
CA LEU A 55 28.21 4.49 3.33
C LEU A 55 28.67 4.36 1.86
N PRO A 56 29.16 3.20 1.40
CA PRO A 56 29.70 3.03 0.04
C PRO A 56 28.69 3.32 -1.08
N GLN A 57 27.39 3.28 -0.76
CA GLN A 57 26.28 3.59 -1.68
C GLN A 57 25.94 5.08 -1.81
N LEU A 58 26.53 5.97 -0.99
CA LEU A 58 26.32 7.42 -1.05
C LEU A 58 27.64 8.15 -1.28
N PRO A 59 27.72 9.12 -2.22
CA PRO A 59 28.92 9.92 -2.42
C PRO A 59 28.99 11.03 -1.36
N ILE A 60 29.69 10.78 -0.25
CA ILE A 60 29.87 11.74 0.85
C ILE A 60 31.23 12.44 0.70
N THR A 61 31.19 13.74 0.44
CA THR A 61 32.33 14.57 0.01
C THR A 61 32.52 15.84 0.85
N ASN A 62 31.54 16.22 1.66
CA ASN A 62 31.57 17.41 2.51
C ASN A 62 30.77 17.23 3.80
N PHE A 63 30.87 18.22 4.71
CA PHE A 63 30.12 18.27 5.97
C PHE A 63 29.04 19.36 5.96
N SER A 64 28.40 19.59 4.81
CA SER A 64 27.30 20.55 4.68
C SER A 64 26.25 20.04 3.70
N LYS A 65 26.44 20.29 2.39
CA LYS A 65 25.48 19.99 1.33
C LYS A 65 24.98 18.54 1.32
N ASP A 66 25.86 17.57 1.55
CA ASP A 66 25.53 16.15 1.44
C ASP A 66 24.54 15.69 2.54
N TRP A 67 24.40 16.48 3.60
CA TRP A 67 23.57 16.20 4.78
C TRP A 67 22.20 16.90 4.75
N GLN A 68 22.02 17.91 3.89
CA GLN A 68 20.83 18.77 3.82
C GLN A 68 19.50 18.03 3.57
N SER A 69 19.54 16.85 2.93
CA SER A 69 18.34 16.02 2.72
C SER A 69 17.96 15.16 3.92
N GLY A 70 18.77 15.12 4.99
CA GLY A 70 18.64 14.21 6.13
C GLY A 70 18.85 12.72 5.82
N ARG A 71 18.78 12.29 4.55
CA ARG A 71 18.93 10.88 4.13
C ARG A 71 20.30 10.29 4.47
N ALA A 72 21.36 11.09 4.40
CA ALA A 72 22.70 10.68 4.81
C ALA A 72 22.81 10.39 6.32
N LEU A 73 22.03 11.10 7.16
CA LEU A 73 21.93 10.82 8.59
C LEU A 73 21.21 9.48 8.83
N GLY A 74 20.06 9.26 8.19
CA GLY A 74 19.33 7.98 8.25
C GLY A 74 20.20 6.81 7.79
N ALA A 75 20.92 6.97 6.68
CA ALA A 75 21.86 5.98 6.18
C ALA A 75 23.00 5.68 7.18
N LEU A 76 23.57 6.71 7.82
CA LEU A 76 24.64 6.54 8.80
C LEU A 76 24.17 5.82 10.07
N VAL A 77 22.99 6.17 10.57
CA VAL A 77 22.36 5.54 11.73
C VAL A 77 22.04 4.08 11.44
N ASP A 78 21.47 3.77 10.26
CA ASP A 78 21.18 2.39 9.85
C ASP A 78 22.46 1.58 9.56
N SER A 79 23.54 2.21 9.06
CA SER A 79 24.85 1.58 8.90
C SER A 79 25.48 1.21 10.25
N CYS A 80 25.30 2.05 11.28
CA CYS A 80 25.78 1.76 12.64
C CYS A 80 24.93 0.71 13.37
N ALA A 81 23.62 0.65 13.13
CA ALA A 81 22.74 -0.40 13.64
C ALA A 81 21.57 -0.67 12.67
N PRO A 82 21.69 -1.69 11.80
CA PRO A 82 20.68 -1.98 10.79
C PRO A 82 19.30 -2.25 11.39
N GLY A 83 18.33 -1.45 10.94
CA GLY A 83 16.95 -1.48 11.40
C GLY A 83 16.54 -0.33 12.33
N LEU A 84 17.43 0.60 12.66
CA LEU A 84 17.04 1.87 13.28
C LEU A 84 16.38 2.82 12.26
N CYS A 85 16.90 2.89 11.03
CA CYS A 85 16.36 3.72 9.94
C CYS A 85 16.28 2.92 8.61
N PRO A 86 15.61 1.76 8.58
CA PRO A 86 15.73 0.76 7.50
C PRO A 86 15.35 1.25 6.10
N ASP A 87 14.54 2.28 6.04
CA ASP A 87 13.84 2.87 4.90
C ASP A 87 14.42 4.22 4.46
N TRP A 88 15.59 4.62 4.99
CA TRP A 88 16.30 5.88 4.69
C TRP A 88 16.48 6.17 3.19
N ASP A 89 16.55 5.11 2.37
CA ASP A 89 16.69 5.20 0.92
C ASP A 89 15.39 5.58 0.20
N SER A 90 14.24 5.45 0.86
CA SER A 90 12.92 5.85 0.35
C SER A 90 12.45 7.24 0.81
N TRP A 91 13.12 7.83 1.81
CA TRP A 91 12.71 9.13 2.38
C TRP A 91 12.72 10.28 1.37
N ASP A 92 11.75 11.18 1.50
CA ASP A 92 11.59 12.37 0.65
C ASP A 92 12.75 13.37 0.91
N PRO A 93 13.62 13.65 -0.09
CA PRO A 93 14.77 14.52 0.09
C PRO A 93 14.39 16.00 0.31
N SER A 94 13.14 16.41 0.04
CA SER A 94 12.64 17.77 0.35
C SER A 94 12.33 17.97 1.82
N ARG A 95 12.12 16.88 2.59
CA ARG A 95 11.78 16.90 4.02
C ARG A 95 13.00 16.77 4.93
N GLY A 96 14.06 17.52 4.62
CA GLY A 96 15.37 17.42 5.29
C GLY A 96 15.30 17.46 6.83
N VAL A 97 14.53 18.39 7.40
CA VAL A 97 14.36 18.54 8.85
C VAL A 97 13.70 17.32 9.49
N ASP A 98 12.66 16.75 8.86
CA ASP A 98 11.95 15.59 9.39
C ASP A 98 12.84 14.34 9.36
N ASN A 99 13.53 14.13 8.23
CA ASN A 99 14.48 13.04 8.03
C ASN A 99 15.65 13.13 9.04
N ALA A 100 16.17 14.34 9.27
CA ALA A 100 17.20 14.58 10.27
C ALA A 100 16.68 14.32 11.68
N ARG A 101 15.46 14.76 12.03
CA ARG A 101 14.87 14.55 13.35
C ARG A 101 14.70 13.07 13.68
N GLU A 102 14.14 12.28 12.76
CA GLU A 102 13.99 10.82 12.92
C GLU A 102 15.36 10.16 13.16
N ALA A 103 16.33 10.42 12.28
CA ALA A 103 17.66 9.81 12.38
C ALA A 103 18.40 10.22 13.67
N MET A 104 18.37 11.51 14.04
CA MET A 104 19.05 12.03 15.22
C MET A 104 18.39 11.59 16.53
N GLN A 105 17.07 11.43 16.55
CA GLN A 105 16.35 10.84 17.69
C GLN A 105 16.75 9.37 17.88
N GLN A 106 16.75 8.57 16.81
CA GLN A 106 17.19 7.17 16.85
C GLN A 106 18.66 7.03 17.28
N ALA A 107 19.52 7.97 16.86
CA ALA A 107 20.92 8.03 17.28
C ALA A 107 21.09 8.33 18.79
N ASP A 108 20.33 9.28 19.34
CA ASP A 108 20.37 9.60 20.77
C ASP A 108 19.81 8.44 21.61
N GLU A 109 18.58 8.01 21.30
CA GLU A 109 17.85 6.97 22.03
C GLU A 109 18.58 5.62 22.01
N TRP A 110 19.12 5.18 20.87
CA TRP A 110 19.60 3.80 20.71
C TRP A 110 21.09 3.65 20.45
N LEU A 111 21.79 4.70 19.99
CA LEU A 111 23.25 4.70 19.83
C LEU A 111 23.99 5.51 20.90
N GLY A 112 23.26 6.33 21.69
CA GLY A 112 23.82 7.18 22.75
C GLY A 112 24.55 8.41 22.22
N ILE A 113 24.12 8.93 21.06
CA ILE A 113 24.73 10.08 20.39
C ILE A 113 23.90 11.34 20.70
N PRO A 114 24.32 12.21 21.63
CA PRO A 114 23.56 13.39 21.98
C PRO A 114 23.52 14.42 20.85
N GLN A 115 22.38 15.08 20.71
CA GLN A 115 22.12 16.12 19.71
C GLN A 115 22.79 17.45 20.11
N VAL A 116 24.11 17.55 19.86
CA VAL A 116 24.92 18.77 20.06
C VAL A 116 24.74 19.84 18.97
N ILE A 117 23.95 19.50 17.94
CA ILE A 117 23.41 20.36 16.87
C ILE A 117 21.95 19.93 16.68
N THR A 118 21.06 20.84 16.29
CA THR A 118 19.64 20.51 16.06
C THR A 118 19.38 19.95 14.65
N PRO A 119 18.26 19.22 14.44
CA PRO A 119 17.83 18.77 13.11
C PRO A 119 17.61 19.92 12.11
N GLU A 120 17.24 21.10 12.58
CA GLU A 120 17.05 22.31 11.77
C GLU A 120 18.41 22.91 11.34
N GLU A 121 19.37 22.97 12.26
CA GLU A 121 20.71 23.51 12.00
C GLU A 121 21.52 22.60 11.08
N ILE A 122 21.51 21.27 11.29
CA ILE A 122 22.34 20.34 10.51
C ILE A 122 21.96 20.27 9.02
N VAL A 123 20.73 20.64 8.68
CA VAL A 123 20.24 20.69 7.28
C VAL A 123 20.19 22.10 6.70
N ASP A 124 20.60 23.14 7.44
CA ASP A 124 20.59 24.51 6.93
C ASP A 124 21.52 24.63 5.70
N PRO A 125 21.08 25.30 4.62
CA PRO A 125 21.91 25.55 3.44
C PRO A 125 23.28 26.21 3.72
N ASN A 126 23.40 26.91 4.85
CA ASN A 126 24.54 27.70 5.30
C ASN A 126 25.21 27.10 6.56
N VAL A 127 24.91 25.84 6.92
CA VAL A 127 25.48 25.18 8.11
C VAL A 127 27.02 25.21 8.08
N ASP A 128 27.61 25.51 9.23
CA ASP A 128 29.06 25.46 9.43
C ASP A 128 29.54 24.00 9.52
N GLU A 129 30.52 23.63 8.68
CA GLU A 129 31.05 22.27 8.62
C GLU A 129 31.63 21.78 9.96
N HIS A 130 32.20 22.67 10.78
CA HIS A 130 32.74 22.26 12.09
C HIS A 130 31.65 21.81 13.05
N SER A 131 30.48 22.43 12.99
CA SER A 131 29.30 22.07 13.78
C SER A 131 28.77 20.69 13.38
N VAL A 132 28.67 20.41 12.06
CA VAL A 132 28.30 19.08 11.54
C VAL A 132 29.35 18.02 11.87
N MET A 133 30.65 18.33 11.69
CA MET A 133 31.76 17.44 12.08
C MET A 133 31.74 17.13 13.58
N THR A 134 31.39 18.10 14.43
CA THR A 134 31.30 17.91 15.89
C THR A 134 30.28 16.81 16.22
N TYR A 135 29.07 16.91 15.66
CA TYR A 135 28.03 15.91 15.87
C TYR A 135 28.41 14.53 15.29
N LEU A 136 28.88 14.50 14.05
CA LEU A 136 29.21 13.25 13.35
C LEU A 136 30.43 12.52 13.92
N SER A 137 31.38 13.24 14.55
CA SER A 137 32.56 12.64 15.21
C SER A 137 32.23 11.69 16.38
N GLN A 138 30.97 11.65 16.82
CA GLN A 138 30.49 10.76 17.87
C GLN A 138 30.19 9.33 17.35
N PHE A 139 29.80 9.19 16.08
CA PHE A 139 29.38 7.92 15.48
C PHE A 139 30.45 6.81 15.50
N PRO A 140 31.76 7.06 15.28
CA PRO A 140 32.79 6.03 15.35
C PRO A 140 32.95 5.30 16.70
N LYS A 141 32.34 5.83 17.77
CA LYS A 141 32.32 5.19 19.10
C LYS A 141 30.93 4.74 19.54
N ALA A 142 29.93 4.89 18.67
CA ALA A 142 28.54 4.55 18.94
C ALA A 142 28.39 3.08 19.32
N LYS A 143 27.50 2.79 20.27
CA LYS A 143 27.18 1.41 20.68
C LYS A 143 25.69 1.25 20.83
N LEU A 144 25.15 0.23 20.18
CA LEU A 144 23.73 -0.09 20.26
C LEU A 144 23.34 -0.44 21.71
N LYS A 145 22.35 0.27 22.24
CA LYS A 145 21.79 0.00 23.57
C LYS A 145 20.95 -1.29 23.53
N PRO A 146 20.97 -2.14 24.57
CA PRO A 146 20.13 -3.34 24.64
C PRO A 146 18.64 -3.00 24.52
N GLY A 147 17.88 -3.85 23.82
CA GLY A 147 16.43 -3.66 23.64
C GLY A 147 16.01 -2.69 22.54
N ALA A 148 16.95 -2.21 21.71
CA ALA A 148 16.64 -1.34 20.59
C ALA A 148 15.60 -1.95 19.61
N PRO A 149 14.61 -1.18 19.14
CA PRO A 149 13.53 -1.65 18.29
C PRO A 149 13.96 -1.76 16.82
N LEU A 150 14.93 -2.64 16.55
CA LEU A 150 15.45 -2.87 15.20
C LEU A 150 14.36 -3.46 14.29
N ARG A 151 13.89 -2.66 13.32
CA ARG A 151 12.92 -3.07 12.30
C ARG A 151 13.66 -3.67 11.11
N PRO A 152 13.33 -4.87 10.63
CA PRO A 152 14.00 -5.44 9.45
C PRO A 152 13.74 -4.56 8.22
N LYS A 153 14.76 -4.37 7.38
CA LYS A 153 14.63 -3.61 6.12
C LYS A 153 13.51 -4.17 5.25
N LEU A 154 12.72 -3.26 4.67
CA LEU A 154 11.62 -3.54 3.77
C LEU A 154 12.07 -4.55 2.69
N ASN A 155 11.37 -5.68 2.63
CA ASN A 155 11.62 -6.73 1.66
C ASN A 155 10.27 -7.28 1.14
N PRO A 156 9.73 -6.69 0.05
CA PRO A 156 8.45 -7.11 -0.54
C PRO A 156 8.41 -8.59 -0.97
N LYS A 157 9.58 -9.22 -1.22
CA LYS A 157 9.65 -10.65 -1.56
C LYS A 157 9.36 -11.58 -0.37
N LYS A 158 9.37 -11.05 0.86
CA LYS A 158 8.94 -11.76 2.07
C LYS A 158 7.46 -11.56 2.40
N ALA A 159 6.78 -10.62 1.73
CA ALA A 159 5.32 -10.52 1.80
C ALA A 159 4.69 -11.65 0.98
N ARG A 160 3.59 -12.22 1.46
CA ARG A 160 2.91 -13.36 0.84
C ARG A 160 1.42 -13.10 0.81
N ALA A 161 0.78 -13.27 -0.34
CA ALA A 161 -0.67 -13.36 -0.40
C ALA A 161 -1.10 -14.82 -0.56
N TYR A 162 -2.24 -15.17 0.04
CA TYR A 162 -2.88 -16.49 -0.08
C TYR A 162 -4.38 -16.41 0.26
N GLY A 163 -5.18 -17.29 -0.34
CA GLY A 163 -6.62 -17.39 -0.08
C GLY A 163 -7.42 -17.57 -1.38
N PRO A 164 -8.69 -18.01 -1.28
CA PRO A 164 -9.49 -18.41 -2.44
C PRO A 164 -9.60 -17.29 -3.49
N GLY A 165 -9.65 -16.02 -3.08
CA GLY A 165 -9.76 -14.85 -3.95
C GLY A 165 -8.62 -14.64 -4.96
N ILE A 166 -7.47 -15.30 -4.76
CA ILE A 166 -6.32 -15.24 -5.68
C ILE A 166 -5.90 -16.62 -6.21
N GLU A 167 -6.70 -17.66 -5.98
CA GLU A 167 -6.48 -18.96 -6.61
C GLU A 167 -6.85 -18.90 -8.11
N PRO A 168 -6.11 -19.58 -9.00
CA PRO A 168 -6.35 -19.51 -10.45
C PRO A 168 -7.74 -19.97 -10.88
N THR A 169 -8.45 -20.72 -10.04
CA THR A 169 -9.79 -21.28 -10.30
C THR A 169 -10.59 -21.33 -9.00
N GLY A 170 -11.92 -21.39 -9.11
CA GLY A 170 -12.83 -21.47 -7.96
C GLY A 170 -13.43 -20.11 -7.54
N ASN A 171 -12.94 -19.01 -8.10
CA ASN A 171 -13.58 -17.70 -7.98
C ASN A 171 -14.85 -17.62 -8.82
N VAL A 172 -15.89 -16.96 -8.29
CA VAL A 172 -17.25 -16.98 -8.83
C VAL A 172 -17.82 -15.56 -8.90
N VAL A 173 -18.45 -15.24 -10.03
CA VAL A 173 -19.17 -13.96 -10.24
C VAL A 173 -20.18 -13.70 -9.11
N GLN A 174 -20.22 -12.46 -8.60
CA GLN A 174 -21.02 -12.01 -7.44
C GLN A 174 -20.73 -12.69 -6.09
N GLN A 175 -19.72 -13.56 -5.99
CA GLN A 175 -19.22 -14.02 -4.68
C GLN A 175 -17.99 -13.22 -4.25
N ARG A 176 -17.82 -13.06 -2.93
CA ARG A 176 -16.70 -12.31 -2.37
C ARG A 176 -15.40 -13.11 -2.53
N ALA A 177 -14.51 -12.62 -3.39
CA ALA A 177 -13.15 -13.13 -3.52
C ALA A 177 -12.31 -12.69 -2.31
N GLU A 178 -12.15 -13.57 -1.31
CA GLU A 178 -11.38 -13.28 -0.09
C GLU A 178 -9.95 -13.83 -0.16
N PHE A 179 -8.97 -13.01 0.21
CA PHE A 179 -7.59 -13.43 0.41
C PHE A 179 -6.92 -12.60 1.51
N THR A 180 -5.81 -13.12 2.02
CA THR A 180 -5.00 -12.52 3.09
C THR A 180 -3.64 -12.16 2.55
N VAL A 181 -3.07 -11.03 3.00
CA VAL A 181 -1.66 -10.70 2.76
C VAL A 181 -0.90 -10.65 4.08
N GLU A 182 0.11 -11.50 4.19
CA GLU A 182 1.01 -11.63 5.32
C GLU A 182 2.28 -10.79 5.07
N THR A 183 2.48 -9.76 5.90
CA THR A 183 3.62 -8.83 5.81
C THR A 183 4.57 -8.90 7.01
N ILE A 184 4.35 -9.81 7.96
CA ILE A 184 5.09 -9.89 9.24
C ILE A 184 6.62 -9.92 9.05
N SER A 185 7.10 -10.61 8.00
CA SER A 185 8.54 -10.69 7.67
C SER A 185 9.00 -9.70 6.61
N ALA A 186 8.10 -8.87 6.07
CA ALA A 186 8.35 -7.96 4.94
C ALA A 186 8.84 -6.57 5.36
N GLY A 187 8.82 -6.22 6.65
CA GLY A 187 9.11 -4.87 7.15
C GLY A 187 7.86 -3.98 7.18
N GLN A 188 8.04 -2.70 7.53
CA GLN A 188 6.92 -1.77 7.66
C GLN A 188 6.59 -1.07 6.34
N GLY A 189 5.30 -1.07 6.01
CA GLY A 189 4.58 -0.63 4.81
C GLY A 189 3.15 -1.12 5.02
N GLU A 190 2.36 -1.45 3.99
CA GLU A 190 0.95 -1.86 4.11
C GLU A 190 0.47 -2.98 3.10
N VAL A 191 -0.61 -2.91 2.28
CA VAL A 191 -1.06 -3.90 1.23
C VAL A 191 -1.67 -3.31 -0.11
N LEU A 192 -0.91 -2.93 -1.16
CA LEU A 192 -1.43 -2.38 -2.45
C LEU A 192 -2.01 -3.51 -3.33
N VAL A 193 -3.29 -3.43 -3.67
CA VAL A 193 -4.02 -4.44 -4.47
C VAL A 193 -4.72 -3.79 -5.66
N TYR A 194 -4.50 -4.36 -6.84
CA TYR A 194 -5.28 -4.06 -8.04
C TYR A 194 -6.01 -5.33 -8.48
N VAL A 195 -7.27 -5.18 -8.86
CA VAL A 195 -8.04 -6.21 -9.55
C VAL A 195 -8.16 -5.79 -11.01
N GLU A 196 -7.73 -6.64 -11.94
CA GLU A 196 -7.87 -6.40 -13.38
C GLU A 196 -9.06 -7.21 -13.89
N ASP A 197 -10.00 -6.55 -14.58
CA ASP A 197 -11.15 -7.21 -15.20
C ASP A 197 -10.75 -7.92 -16.51
N PRO A 198 -11.61 -8.78 -17.10
CA PRO A 198 -11.30 -9.48 -18.34
C PRO A 198 -11.09 -8.57 -19.57
N ASP A 199 -11.50 -7.30 -19.48
CA ASP A 199 -11.36 -6.28 -20.53
C ASP A 199 -10.10 -5.40 -20.32
N GLY A 200 -9.35 -5.62 -19.23
CA GLY A 200 -8.10 -4.94 -18.90
C GLY A 200 -8.25 -3.69 -18.01
N HIS A 201 -9.44 -3.39 -17.50
CA HIS A 201 -9.62 -2.28 -16.55
C HIS A 201 -9.13 -2.68 -15.16
N ARG A 202 -8.41 -1.76 -14.49
CA ARG A 202 -7.91 -1.97 -13.13
C ARG A 202 -8.75 -1.20 -12.13
N GLU A 203 -9.40 -1.91 -11.22
CA GLU A 203 -9.96 -1.33 -10.01
C GLU A 203 -8.96 -1.46 -8.86
N GLU A 204 -8.69 -0.35 -8.17
CA GLU A 204 -7.86 -0.35 -6.96
C GLU A 204 -8.71 -0.80 -5.76
N VAL A 205 -8.30 -1.89 -5.11
CA VAL A 205 -8.91 -2.33 -3.85
C VAL A 205 -8.00 -1.88 -2.72
N THR A 206 -8.22 -0.65 -2.27
CA THR A 206 -7.28 0.09 -1.42
C THR A 206 -7.05 -0.55 -0.04
N VAL A 207 -5.89 -1.21 0.11
CA VAL A 207 -5.23 -1.43 1.42
C VAL A 207 -3.71 -1.07 1.36
N LEU A 208 -3.26 -0.31 0.33
CA LEU A 208 -1.96 0.39 0.06
C LEU A 208 -0.63 -0.24 0.55
N PHE A 209 0.41 -0.56 -0.25
CA PHE A 209 1.75 -1.05 0.20
C PHE A 209 2.85 -0.40 -0.59
N ALA A 210 3.79 0.30 0.07
CA ALA A 210 5.19 0.57 -0.29
C ALA A 210 5.59 0.64 -1.80
N GLY A 211 4.66 1.02 -2.67
CA GLY A 211 4.77 1.06 -4.13
C GLY A 211 5.14 -0.23 -4.89
N GLN A 212 5.32 -1.40 -4.25
CA GLN A 212 6.00 -2.55 -4.88
C GLN A 212 5.19 -3.86 -4.90
N HIS A 213 5.26 -4.58 -6.03
CA HIS A 213 4.65 -5.90 -6.19
C HIS A 213 5.32 -6.94 -5.26
N ILE A 214 4.48 -7.69 -4.54
CA ILE A 214 4.89 -8.82 -3.70
C ILE A 214 5.21 -10.07 -4.55
N ALA A 215 5.80 -11.10 -3.93
CA ALA A 215 6.09 -12.35 -4.64
C ALA A 215 4.83 -12.99 -5.24
N LYS A 216 4.91 -13.38 -6.52
CA LYS A 216 3.81 -13.91 -7.37
C LYS A 216 2.73 -12.89 -7.80
N SER A 217 2.88 -11.60 -7.51
CA SER A 217 2.05 -10.56 -8.13
C SER A 217 2.56 -10.25 -9.55
N PRO A 218 1.68 -9.93 -10.52
CA PRO A 218 0.21 -9.99 -10.45
C PRO A 218 -0.31 -11.43 -10.41
N PHE A 219 -1.45 -11.63 -9.74
CA PHE A 219 -2.11 -12.94 -9.63
C PHE A 219 -3.13 -13.10 -10.76
N GLU A 220 -2.91 -14.06 -11.66
CA GLU A 220 -3.89 -14.42 -12.69
C GLU A 220 -5.02 -15.26 -12.08
N VAL A 221 -6.25 -14.72 -12.08
CA VAL A 221 -7.43 -15.37 -11.50
C VAL A 221 -8.46 -15.60 -12.61
N GLN A 222 -8.83 -16.86 -12.87
CA GLN A 222 -9.99 -17.15 -13.72
C GLN A 222 -11.26 -17.09 -12.89
N VAL A 223 -12.03 -16.01 -13.06
CA VAL A 223 -13.38 -15.90 -12.49
C VAL A 223 -14.33 -16.78 -13.30
N GLY A 224 -14.68 -17.93 -12.75
CA GLY A 224 -15.69 -18.80 -13.32
C GLY A 224 -17.07 -18.16 -13.23
N ARG A 225 -17.86 -18.22 -14.31
CA ARG A 225 -19.31 -18.03 -14.20
C ARG A 225 -19.86 -19.19 -13.37
N ALA A 226 -20.66 -18.91 -12.34
CA ALA A 226 -21.44 -19.95 -11.65
C ALA A 226 -22.44 -20.55 -12.64
N ALA A 227 -22.02 -21.63 -13.30
CA ALA A 227 -22.85 -22.39 -14.24
C ALA A 227 -23.80 -23.31 -13.48
N GLY A 228 -24.76 -22.72 -12.76
CA GLY A 228 -26.00 -23.40 -12.44
C GLY A 228 -26.72 -23.80 -13.73
N ASP A 229 -27.38 -24.95 -13.72
CA ASP A 229 -28.08 -25.52 -14.86
C ASP A 229 -29.40 -24.75 -15.09
N ALA A 230 -29.33 -23.68 -15.89
CA ALA A 230 -30.49 -22.90 -16.31
C ALA A 230 -31.58 -23.76 -16.97
N GLY A 231 -31.23 -24.92 -17.55
CA GLY A 231 -32.17 -25.89 -18.11
C GLY A 231 -33.10 -26.54 -17.09
N ARG A 232 -32.77 -26.46 -15.80
CA ARG A 232 -33.62 -26.94 -14.68
C ARG A 232 -34.49 -25.86 -14.07
N VAL A 233 -34.28 -24.59 -14.42
CA VAL A 233 -35.09 -23.48 -13.91
C VAL A 233 -36.39 -23.40 -14.68
N THR A 234 -37.50 -23.24 -13.97
CA THR A 234 -38.82 -23.06 -14.57
C THR A 234 -39.46 -21.78 -14.05
N ALA A 235 -40.32 -21.15 -14.86
CA ALA A 235 -41.10 -19.99 -14.46
C ALA A 235 -42.55 -20.12 -14.95
N SER A 236 -43.51 -19.77 -14.09
CA SER A 236 -44.95 -19.87 -14.38
C SER A 236 -45.78 -18.93 -13.51
N GLY A 237 -46.97 -18.54 -13.98
CA GLY A 237 -47.89 -17.67 -13.27
C GLY A 237 -48.57 -16.65 -14.20
N PRO A 238 -49.59 -15.92 -13.72
CA PRO A 238 -50.42 -15.06 -14.57
C PRO A 238 -49.62 -14.01 -15.36
N GLY A 239 -48.51 -13.51 -14.81
CA GLY A 239 -47.63 -12.56 -15.48
C GLY A 239 -46.80 -13.10 -16.64
N LEU A 240 -46.87 -14.41 -16.94
CA LEU A 240 -46.26 -15.04 -18.12
C LEU A 240 -47.31 -15.66 -19.07
N GLU A 241 -48.60 -15.59 -18.73
CA GLU A 241 -49.65 -16.08 -19.63
C GLU A 241 -49.74 -15.21 -20.89
N PRO A 242 -49.90 -15.78 -22.10
CA PRO A 242 -49.90 -15.03 -23.36
C PRO A 242 -51.02 -13.98 -23.46
N LEU A 243 -52.10 -14.15 -22.69
CA LEU A 243 -53.31 -13.32 -22.67
C LEU A 243 -53.81 -13.16 -21.22
N GLY A 244 -54.63 -12.13 -20.98
CA GLY A 244 -55.30 -11.90 -19.68
C GLY A 244 -54.59 -10.96 -18.72
N ASN A 245 -53.40 -10.47 -19.08
CA ASN A 245 -52.76 -9.35 -18.38
C ASN A 245 -53.37 -8.02 -18.85
N VAL A 246 -53.59 -7.10 -17.91
CA VAL A 246 -54.32 -5.83 -18.12
C VAL A 246 -53.44 -4.65 -17.80
N VAL A 247 -53.48 -3.60 -18.63
CA VAL A 247 -52.71 -2.38 -18.45
C VAL A 247 -53.02 -1.73 -17.10
N ASN A 248 -51.98 -1.23 -16.43
CA ASN A 248 -52.05 -0.67 -15.07
C ASN A 248 -52.57 -1.60 -13.97
N LYS A 249 -52.66 -2.92 -14.21
CA LYS A 249 -52.99 -3.92 -13.19
C LYS A 249 -51.76 -4.75 -12.84
N SER A 250 -51.39 -4.81 -11.56
CA SER A 250 -50.23 -5.60 -11.11
C SER A 250 -50.46 -7.10 -11.37
N THR A 251 -49.43 -7.76 -11.88
CA THR A 251 -49.38 -9.19 -12.16
C THR A 251 -48.08 -9.79 -11.61
N HIS A 252 -47.97 -11.11 -11.58
CA HIS A 252 -46.80 -11.80 -11.03
C HIS A 252 -46.59 -13.20 -11.61
N PHE A 253 -45.40 -13.73 -11.44
CA PHE A 253 -45.07 -15.12 -11.71
C PHE A 253 -44.00 -15.62 -10.72
N GLU A 254 -43.91 -16.93 -10.59
CA GLU A 254 -42.96 -17.61 -9.73
C GLU A 254 -41.88 -18.30 -10.58
N ILE A 255 -40.66 -18.36 -10.04
CA ILE A 255 -39.47 -18.91 -10.68
C ILE A 255 -38.89 -19.94 -9.71
N PHE A 256 -38.78 -21.19 -10.16
CA PHE A 256 -38.32 -22.32 -9.37
C PHE A 256 -36.92 -22.74 -9.84
N THR A 257 -35.93 -22.63 -8.96
CA THR A 257 -34.51 -22.97 -9.20
C THR A 257 -34.07 -24.26 -8.50
N ALA A 258 -35.02 -25.00 -7.89
CA ALA A 258 -34.76 -26.24 -7.19
C ALA A 258 -34.01 -27.27 -8.08
N GLY A 259 -32.80 -27.66 -7.65
CA GLY A 259 -31.96 -28.60 -8.38
C GLY A 259 -31.14 -28.01 -9.54
N ALA A 260 -31.23 -26.70 -9.80
CA ALA A 260 -30.40 -25.98 -10.78
C ALA A 260 -28.98 -25.66 -10.28
N GLY A 261 -28.72 -25.75 -8.96
CA GLY A 261 -27.43 -25.37 -8.36
C GLY A 261 -27.34 -23.87 -8.08
N PRO A 262 -26.14 -23.33 -7.81
CA PRO A 262 -25.96 -21.90 -7.53
C PRO A 262 -26.05 -21.06 -8.82
N GLY A 263 -26.80 -19.96 -8.75
CA GLY A 263 -26.93 -18.99 -9.84
C GLY A 263 -27.85 -17.83 -9.46
N GLU A 264 -27.61 -16.66 -10.07
CA GLU A 264 -28.46 -15.47 -9.92
C GLU A 264 -29.68 -15.55 -10.86
N VAL A 265 -30.87 -15.16 -10.39
CA VAL A 265 -32.08 -15.03 -11.21
C VAL A 265 -32.21 -13.61 -11.74
N GLY A 266 -32.18 -13.44 -13.07
CA GLY A 266 -32.42 -12.16 -13.72
C GLY A 266 -33.80 -12.11 -14.36
N VAL A 267 -34.49 -10.97 -14.26
CA VAL A 267 -35.73 -10.69 -15.00
C VAL A 267 -35.67 -9.31 -15.65
N SER A 268 -35.98 -9.22 -16.94
CA SER A 268 -36.19 -7.94 -17.63
C SER A 268 -37.36 -8.03 -18.59
N ILE A 269 -38.13 -6.94 -18.71
CA ILE A 269 -39.27 -6.85 -19.63
C ILE A 269 -38.94 -5.86 -20.73
N VAL A 270 -39.30 -6.22 -21.97
CA VAL A 270 -39.30 -5.33 -23.13
C VAL A 270 -40.73 -4.91 -23.42
N ASP A 271 -40.99 -3.61 -23.47
CA ASP A 271 -42.29 -3.07 -23.83
C ASP A 271 -42.54 -3.11 -25.36
N PRO A 272 -43.78 -2.84 -25.83
CA PRO A 272 -44.12 -2.84 -27.26
C PRO A 272 -43.38 -1.77 -28.09
N SER A 273 -42.73 -0.79 -27.45
CA SER A 273 -41.87 0.20 -28.11
C SER A 273 -40.39 -0.24 -28.20
N GLY A 274 -40.07 -1.44 -27.69
CA GLY A 274 -38.72 -2.00 -27.66
C GLY A 274 -37.87 -1.56 -26.48
N ARG A 275 -38.42 -0.81 -25.52
CA ARG A 275 -37.68 -0.35 -24.33
C ARG A 275 -37.55 -1.47 -23.32
N ARG A 276 -36.30 -1.74 -22.90
CA ARG A 276 -35.97 -2.75 -21.89
C ARG A 276 -36.03 -2.15 -20.48
N GLY A 277 -36.43 -2.96 -19.50
CA GLY A 277 -36.53 -2.55 -18.09
C GLY A 277 -37.82 -1.80 -17.77
N THR A 278 -38.76 -1.74 -18.72
CA THR A 278 -40.08 -1.11 -18.55
C THR A 278 -41.18 -2.14 -18.81
N PRO A 279 -42.13 -2.36 -17.87
CA PRO A 279 -42.18 -1.78 -16.53
C PRO A 279 -41.08 -2.30 -15.60
N GLU A 280 -40.82 -1.56 -14.52
CA GLU A 280 -39.96 -2.03 -13.42
C GLU A 280 -40.51 -3.33 -12.82
N THR A 281 -39.60 -4.24 -12.49
CA THR A 281 -39.89 -5.54 -11.89
C THR A 281 -39.44 -5.57 -10.43
N THR A 282 -40.24 -6.15 -9.55
CA THR A 282 -39.86 -6.45 -8.17
C THR A 282 -39.63 -7.95 -8.05
N LEU A 283 -38.40 -8.36 -7.75
CA LEU A 283 -38.02 -9.77 -7.54
C LEU A 283 -37.86 -10.02 -6.04
N GLU A 284 -38.69 -10.91 -5.49
CA GLU A 284 -38.64 -11.35 -4.09
C GLU A 284 -38.10 -12.77 -4.01
N ASP A 285 -37.08 -13.03 -3.18
CA ASP A 285 -36.74 -14.40 -2.77
C ASP A 285 -37.77 -14.88 -1.73
N ARG A 286 -38.42 -16.02 -2.01
CA ARG A 286 -39.40 -16.66 -1.12
C ARG A 286 -38.78 -17.82 -0.31
N GLY A 287 -37.48 -18.05 -0.46
CA GLY A 287 -36.74 -19.16 0.12
C GLY A 287 -36.90 -20.47 -0.66
N ALA A 288 -36.13 -21.48 -0.25
CA ALA A 288 -36.17 -22.84 -0.83
C ALA A 288 -36.02 -22.91 -2.37
N GLY A 289 -35.32 -21.95 -2.99
CA GLY A 289 -35.16 -21.89 -4.45
C GLY A 289 -36.42 -21.48 -5.20
N THR A 290 -37.28 -20.67 -4.57
CA THR A 290 -38.47 -20.06 -5.21
C THR A 290 -38.35 -18.55 -5.16
N PHE A 291 -38.49 -17.89 -6.31
CA PHE A 291 -38.53 -16.42 -6.41
C PHE A 291 -39.88 -15.99 -6.97
N ARG A 292 -40.39 -14.84 -6.54
CA ARG A 292 -41.61 -14.23 -7.05
C ARG A 292 -41.26 -12.93 -7.74
N CYS A 293 -41.47 -12.86 -9.05
CA CYS A 293 -41.38 -11.62 -9.81
C CYS A 293 -42.76 -10.98 -9.93
N SER A 294 -42.90 -9.71 -9.54
CA SER A 294 -44.12 -8.92 -9.70
C SER A 294 -43.85 -7.70 -10.58
N TYR A 295 -44.80 -7.31 -11.43
CA TYR A 295 -44.68 -6.13 -12.29
C TYR A 295 -46.06 -5.53 -12.61
N LYS A 296 -46.08 -4.29 -13.14
CA LYS A 296 -47.31 -3.57 -13.52
C LYS A 296 -47.14 -2.98 -14.91
N PRO A 297 -47.70 -3.57 -15.98
CA PRO A 297 -47.52 -3.07 -17.34
C PRO A 297 -48.14 -1.68 -17.50
N GLN A 298 -47.43 -0.78 -18.17
CA GLN A 298 -47.81 0.63 -18.34
C GLN A 298 -48.38 0.95 -19.73
N SER A 299 -48.30 0.00 -20.66
CA SER A 299 -48.80 0.11 -22.04
C SER A 299 -49.57 -1.16 -22.44
N GLU A 300 -50.44 -1.02 -23.44
CA GLU A 300 -51.09 -2.13 -24.13
C GLU A 300 -50.19 -2.69 -25.24
N GLY A 301 -50.32 -3.98 -25.55
CA GLY A 301 -49.60 -4.65 -26.63
C GLY A 301 -48.68 -5.79 -26.18
N SER A 302 -47.89 -6.30 -27.12
CA SER A 302 -46.98 -7.44 -26.88
C SER A 302 -45.72 -7.02 -26.15
N HIS A 303 -45.51 -7.61 -24.98
CA HIS A 303 -44.31 -7.47 -24.15
C HIS A 303 -43.49 -8.77 -24.21
N LEU A 304 -42.16 -8.65 -24.11
CA LEU A 304 -41.26 -9.81 -23.99
C LEU A 304 -40.67 -9.87 -22.59
N VAL A 305 -41.00 -10.90 -21.82
CA VAL A 305 -40.44 -11.15 -20.49
C VAL A 305 -39.25 -12.09 -20.62
N HIS A 306 -38.05 -11.56 -20.40
CA HIS A 306 -36.81 -12.34 -20.35
C HIS A 306 -36.53 -12.78 -18.91
N VAL A 307 -36.38 -14.08 -18.70
CA VAL A 307 -35.91 -14.67 -17.45
C VAL A 307 -34.57 -15.40 -17.71
N THR A 308 -33.58 -15.18 -16.85
CA THR A 308 -32.24 -15.78 -16.92
C THR A 308 -31.84 -16.39 -15.58
N PHE A 309 -30.92 -17.36 -15.62
CA PHE A 309 -30.27 -17.96 -14.47
C PHE A 309 -28.76 -18.05 -14.73
N GLY A 310 -27.92 -17.50 -13.83
CA GLY A 310 -26.47 -17.45 -14.04
C GLY A 310 -26.06 -16.71 -15.33
N GLY A 311 -26.88 -15.74 -15.77
CA GLY A 311 -26.72 -15.03 -17.04
C GLY A 311 -27.20 -15.78 -18.30
N VAL A 312 -27.67 -17.02 -18.18
CA VAL A 312 -28.16 -17.84 -19.32
C VAL A 312 -29.70 -17.83 -19.35
N PRO A 313 -30.36 -17.69 -20.51
CA PRO A 313 -31.82 -17.79 -20.61
C PRO A 313 -32.36 -19.14 -20.14
N ILE A 314 -33.43 -19.13 -19.35
CA ILE A 314 -34.11 -20.37 -18.93
C ILE A 314 -34.98 -20.95 -20.07
N PRO A 315 -35.37 -22.23 -20.04
CA PRO A 315 -36.34 -22.80 -20.96
C PRO A 315 -37.61 -21.94 -21.09
N ARG A 316 -38.04 -21.72 -22.34
CA ARG A 316 -39.17 -20.86 -22.75
C ARG A 316 -38.97 -19.35 -22.58
N SER A 317 -37.81 -18.89 -22.11
CA SER A 317 -37.42 -17.47 -22.15
C SER A 317 -36.98 -17.08 -23.58
N PRO A 318 -37.43 -15.95 -24.15
CA PRO A 318 -38.40 -14.99 -23.60
C PRO A 318 -39.86 -15.45 -23.75
N PHE A 319 -40.68 -15.06 -22.78
CA PHE A 319 -42.14 -15.25 -22.81
C PHE A 319 -42.82 -14.05 -23.50
N SER A 320 -43.69 -14.31 -24.47
CA SER A 320 -44.48 -13.26 -25.14
C SER A 320 -45.82 -13.08 -24.41
N VAL A 321 -46.08 -11.89 -23.90
CA VAL A 321 -47.27 -11.56 -23.10
C VAL A 321 -48.02 -10.41 -23.76
N THR A 322 -49.29 -10.62 -24.13
CA THR A 322 -50.14 -9.54 -24.68
C THR A 322 -50.91 -8.88 -23.55
N VAL A 323 -50.67 -7.59 -23.34
CA VAL A 323 -51.38 -6.76 -22.36
C VAL A 323 -52.57 -6.06 -23.05
N GLY A 324 -53.77 -6.25 -22.51
CA GLY A 324 -55.01 -5.60 -22.99
C GLY A 324 -55.57 -4.57 -22.00
N GLN A 325 -56.81 -4.14 -22.26
CA GLN A 325 -57.64 -3.30 -21.37
C GLN A 325 -58.42 -4.13 -20.34
#